data_AF-M0ANV0-F1
#
_entry.id   AF-M0ANV0-F1
#
_cell.length_a   1.000
_cell.length_b   1.000
_cell.length_c   1.000
_cell.angle_alpha   90.00
_cell.angle_beta   90.00
_cell.angle_gamma   90.00
#
_symmetry.space_group_name_H-M   'P 1'
#
loop_
_entity.id
_entity.type
_entity.pdbx_description
1 polymer ?
#
loop_
_entity_poly.entity_id
_entity_poly.type
_entity_poly.pdbx_seq_one_letter_code
_entity_poly.pdbx_strand_id
1 'polypeptide(L)' 'MLEVHRTHRAKIRNHAQVAESLDRHGWSASKLWNVANDHSREV' A
#
# COMPACT_ATOMS: atom_id res chain seq x y z
N MET A 1 1.61 10.12 16.69
CA MET A 1 1.53 8.71 16.25
C MET A 1 0.11 8.51 15.74
N LEU A 2 -0.09 8.38 14.42
CA LEU A 2 -1.45 8.24 13.86
C LEU A 2 -2.05 6.92 14.35
N GLU A 3 -3.21 6.98 14.99
CA GLU A 3 -3.95 5.81 15.42
C GLU A 3 -4.55 5.13 14.17
N VAL A 4 -3.88 4.08 13.68
CA VAL A 4 -4.35 3.34 12.51
C VAL A 4 -5.43 2.35 12.95
N HIS A 5 -6.69 2.74 12.78
CA HIS A 5 -7.83 1.86 13.03
C HIS A 5 -7.87 0.75 11.95
N ARG A 6 -7.36 -0.44 12.26
CA ARG A 6 -7.45 -1.60 11.37
C ARG A 6 -8.82 -2.24 11.52
N THR A 7 -9.68 -2.07 10.53
CA THR A 7 -11.04 -2.65 10.50
C THR A 7 -11.07 -4.15 10.23
N HIS A 8 -10.03 -4.71 9.57
CA HIS A 8 -9.94 -6.15 9.32
C HIS A 8 -8.49 -6.61 9.14
N ARG A 9 -8.13 -7.75 9.75
CA ARG A 9 -6.84 -8.42 9.54
C ARG A 9 -7.08 -9.75 8.83
N ALA A 10 -7.02 -9.73 7.50
CA ALA A 10 -7.07 -10.94 6.69
C ALA A 10 -5.70 -11.65 6.69
N LYS A 11 -5.73 -12.98 6.65
CA LYS A 11 -4.54 -13.81 6.40
C LYS A 11 -4.66 -14.43 5.01
N ILE A 12 -3.71 -14.11 4.14
CA ILE A 12 -3.63 -14.73 2.81
C ILE A 12 -3.05 -16.13 2.98
N ARG A 13 -3.90 -17.16 2.81
CA ARG A 13 -3.48 -18.56 3.01
C ARG A 13 -2.54 -19.04 1.92
N ASN A 14 -2.64 -18.49 0.72
CA ASN A 14 -1.83 -18.81 -0.45
C ASN A 14 -0.81 -17.71 -0.77
N HIS A 15 -0.25 -17.04 0.25
CA HIS A 15 0.64 -15.88 0.07
C HIS A 15 1.76 -16.12 -0.96
N ALA A 16 2.38 -17.31 -0.93
CA ALA A 16 3.46 -17.64 -1.86
C ALA A 16 3.06 -17.53 -3.34
N GLN A 17 1.79 -17.77 -3.68
CA GLN A 17 1.28 -17.68 -5.06
C GLN A 17 1.04 -16.24 -5.52
N VAL A 18 0.85 -15.32 -4.57
CA VAL A 18 0.47 -13.93 -4.88
C VAL A 18 1.52 -12.90 -4.45
N ALA A 19 2.60 -13.32 -3.79
CA ALA A 19 3.61 -12.45 -3.22
C ALA A 19 4.19 -11.48 -4.27
N GLU A 20 4.65 -12.00 -5.40
CA GLU A 20 5.25 -11.17 -6.46
C GLU A 20 4.24 -10.16 -7.04
N SER A 21 3.00 -10.59 -7.28
CA SER A 21 1.93 -9.70 -7.73
C SER A 21 1.66 -8.60 -6.70
N LEU A 22 1.57 -8.95 -5.41
CA LEU A 22 1.36 -7.97 -4.34
C LEU A 22 2.54 -6.98 -4.24
N ASP A 23 3.78 -7.45 -4.33
CA ASP A 23 4.97 -6.61 -4.28
C ASP A 23 5.02 -5.61 -5.45
N ARG A 24 4.74 -6.09 -6.67
CA ARG A 24 4.71 -5.25 -7.87
C ARG A 24 3.63 -4.17 -7.78
N HIS A 25 2.43 -4.54 -7.36
CA HIS A 25 1.33 -3.58 -7.22
C HIS A 25 1.56 -2.63 -6.05
N GLY A 26 2.10 -3.14 -4.93
CA GLY A 26 2.49 -2.33 -3.77
C GLY A 26 3.54 -1.29 -4.13
N TRP A 27 4.55 -1.66 -4.91
CA TRP A 27 5.55 -0.71 -5.41
C TRP A 27 4.92 0.37 -6.30
N SER A 28 4.08 -0.01 -7.25
CA SER A 28 3.40 0.92 -8.15
C SER A 28 2.50 1.90 -7.39
N ALA A 29 1.72 1.39 -6.42
CA ALA A 29 0.88 2.21 -5.55
C ALA A 29 1.71 3.17 -4.68
N SER A 30 2.86 2.72 -4.15
CA SER A 30 3.73 3.58 -3.34
C SER A 30 4.28 4.78 -4.12
N LYS A 31 4.59 4.60 -5.40
CA LYS A 31 5.06 5.68 -6.28
C LYS A 31 3.96 6.71 -6.53
N LEU A 32 2.75 6.25 -6.85
CA LEU A 32 1.60 7.14 -7.05
C LEU A 32 1.25 7.91 -5.78
N TRP A 33 1.27 7.25 -4.62
CA TRP A 33 1.05 7.92 -3.33
C TRP A 33 2.06 9.04 -3.10
N ASN A 34 3.35 8.77 -3.30
CA ASN A 34 4.39 9.76 -3.09
C ASN A 34 4.23 10.96 -4.01
N VAL A 35 3.97 10.75 -5.31
CA VAL A 35 3.72 11.85 -6.26
C VAL A 35 2.49 12.66 -5.86
N ALA A 36 1.38 11.99 -5.51
CA ALA A 36 0.16 12.69 -5.12
C ALA A 36 0.34 13.50 -3.84
N ASN A 37 1.03 12.95 -2.84
CA ASN A 37 1.30 13.64 -1.58
C ASN A 37 2.32 14.78 -1.73
N ASP A 38 3.27 14.66 -2.66
CA ASP A 38 4.18 15.75 -3.00
C ASP A 38 3.42 16.90 -3.66
N HIS A 39 2.65 16.59 -4.70
CA HIS A 39 1.79 17.55 -5.38
C HIS A 39 0.81 18.23 -4.42
N SER A 40 0.20 17.51 -3.47
CA SER A 40 -0.73 18.09 -2.51
C SER A 40 -0.10 19.06 -1.51
N ARG A 41 1.24 19.11 -1.42
CA ARG A 41 1.98 20.02 -0.52
C ARG A 41 2.52 21.24 -1.25
N GLU A 42 2.62 21.17 -2.58
CA GLU A 42 3.00 22.29 -3.44
C GLU A 42 1.80 23.19 -3.80
N VAL A 43 0.57 22.76 -3.48
CA VAL A 43 -0.68 23.53 -3.62
C VAL A 43 -1.16 24.15 -2.31
#